data_AF-A0A1Q7N9D5-F1
#
_entry.id   AF-A0A1Q7N9D5-F1
#
_cell.length_a   1.000
_cell.length_b   1.000
_cell.length_c   1.000
_cell.angle_alpha   90.00
_cell.angle_beta   90.00
_cell.angle_gamma   90.00
#
_symmetry.space_group_name_H-M   'P 1'
#
loop_
_entity.id
_entity.type
_entity.pdbx_description
1 polymer ?
#
loop_
_entity_poly.entity_id
_entity_poly.type
_entity_poly.pdbx_seq_one_letter_code
_entity_poly.pdbx_strand_id
1 'polypeptide(L)'
;MTVKIRIDMRLFGKPKQKDDTAEQIKILLDRFEFADLLNLCSEVIGRKLGSNEKERFERIEVLDFIWENYHKGSVNFSQIKDFAIRQGIVIQAFFD
;
A
#
# COMPACT_ATOMS: atom_id res chain seq x y z
N MET A 1 6.63 8.74 34.06
CA MET A 1 6.85 7.50 33.29
C MET A 1 6.10 7.65 31.98
N THR A 2 6.80 7.95 30.89
CA THR A 2 6.17 8.27 29.61
C THR A 2 6.79 7.34 28.57
N VAL A 3 6.06 6.29 28.21
CA VAL A 3 6.48 5.33 27.18
C VAL A 3 6.37 6.05 25.84
N LYS A 4 7.48 6.60 25.35
CA LYS A 4 7.63 7.00 23.95
C LYS A 4 7.78 5.71 23.15
N ILE A 5 6.69 5.23 22.59
CA ILE A 5 6.72 4.21 21.54
C ILE A 5 7.32 4.90 20.30
N ARG A 6 8.65 4.85 20.18
CA ARG A 6 9.33 5.12 18.92
C ARG A 6 9.18 3.86 18.07
N ILE A 7 8.22 3.87 17.15
CA ILE A 7 8.24 2.95 16.02
C ILE A 7 9.47 3.35 15.20
N ASP A 8 10.58 2.69 15.49
CA ASP A 8 11.87 2.91 14.84
C ASP A 8 11.79 2.28 13.44
N MET A 9 11.28 3.04 12.46
CA MET A 9 11.31 2.71 11.02
C MET A 9 12.74 2.80 10.45
N ARG A 10 13.75 2.27 11.13
CA ARG A 10 15.17 2.26 10.68
C ARG A 10 15.55 1.04 9.84
N LEU A 11 14.70 0.61 8.90
CA LEU A 11 15.01 -0.49 7.98
C LEU A 11 15.47 -0.05 6.58
N PHE A 12 15.48 1.25 6.26
CA PHE A 12 15.68 1.70 4.89
C PHE A 12 17.02 2.43 4.73
N GLY A 13 18.02 1.68 4.24
CA GLY A 13 19.33 2.19 3.89
C GLY A 13 19.35 2.88 2.52
N LYS A 14 19.68 4.17 2.56
CA LYS A 14 20.15 5.12 1.51
C LYS A 14 19.23 5.47 0.33
N PRO A 15 19.08 6.78 0.01
CA PRO A 15 18.17 7.31 -1.00
C PRO A 15 18.81 7.38 -2.39
N LYS A 16 18.05 7.07 -3.47
CA LYS A 16 18.42 7.58 -4.81
C LYS A 16 17.35 7.62 -5.92
N GLN A 17 16.18 7.02 -5.79
CA GLN A 17 15.02 7.14 -6.72
C GLN A 17 13.91 6.14 -6.38
N LYS A 18 14.30 4.98 -5.83
CA LYS A 18 13.37 3.97 -5.32
C LYS A 18 12.59 4.48 -4.10
N ASP A 19 13.23 5.30 -3.26
CA ASP A 19 12.60 5.87 -2.07
C ASP A 19 11.47 6.85 -2.41
N ASP A 20 11.63 7.73 -3.41
CA ASP A 20 10.56 8.67 -3.79
C ASP A 20 9.29 7.94 -4.25
N THR A 21 9.45 6.85 -5.02
CA THR A 21 8.31 6.05 -5.48
C THR A 21 7.69 5.28 -4.31
N ALA A 22 8.52 4.70 -3.45
CA ALA A 22 8.06 3.98 -2.26
C ALA A 22 7.34 4.93 -1.29
N GLU A 23 7.82 6.15 -1.11
CA GLU A 23 7.19 7.16 -0.26
C GLU A 23 5.85 7.62 -0.85
N GLN A 24 5.78 7.82 -2.17
CA GLN A 24 4.52 8.10 -2.86
C GLN A 24 3.51 6.96 -2.73
N ILE A 25 3.93 5.70 -2.84
CA ILE A 25 3.03 4.57 -2.62
C ILE A 25 2.55 4.57 -1.16
N LYS A 26 3.41 4.82 -0.17
CA LYS A 26 2.98 4.91 1.24
C LYS A 26 1.93 5.99 1.45
N ILE A 27 2.17 7.19 0.93
CA ILE A 27 1.21 8.31 1.00
C ILE A 27 -0.11 7.96 0.31
N LEU A 28 -0.03 7.26 -0.82
CA LEU A 28 -1.19 6.80 -1.56
C LEU A 28 -2.00 5.75 -0.77
N LEU A 29 -1.34 4.72 -0.25
CA LEU A 29 -1.97 3.65 0.54
C LEU A 29 -2.49 4.14 1.90
N ASP A 30 -1.92 5.21 2.46
CA ASP A 30 -2.44 5.86 3.67
C ASP A 30 -3.84 6.43 3.42
N ARG A 31 -4.10 6.95 2.21
CA ARG A 31 -5.42 7.48 1.80
C ARG A 31 -6.46 6.41 1.51
N PHE A 32 -6.03 5.17 1.27
CA PHE A 32 -6.96 4.10 0.91
C PHE A 32 -7.79 3.72 2.13
N GLU A 33 -9.08 3.46 1.94
CA GLU A 33 -9.85 2.78 2.96
C GLU A 33 -9.49 1.29 2.98
N PHE A 34 -9.85 0.60 4.07
CA PHE A 34 -9.55 -0.84 4.17
C PHE A 34 -10.19 -1.64 3.02
N ALA A 35 -11.39 -1.23 2.58
CA ALA A 35 -12.05 -1.81 1.42
C ALA A 35 -11.24 -1.62 0.13
N ASP A 36 -10.65 -0.43 -0.08
CA ASP A 36 -9.82 -0.14 -1.25
C ASP A 36 -8.54 -0.97 -1.28
N LEU A 37 -7.92 -1.19 -0.11
CA LEU A 37 -6.73 -2.04 0.00
C LEU A 37 -7.05 -3.50 -0.37
N LEU A 38 -8.21 -4.02 0.06
CA LEU A 38 -8.66 -5.35 -0.33
C LEU A 38 -8.98 -5.43 -1.82
N ASN A 39 -9.64 -4.40 -2.38
CA ASN A 39 -9.94 -4.31 -3.79
C ASN A 39 -8.66 -4.23 -4.63
N LEU A 40 -7.65 -3.47 -4.20
CA LEU A 40 -6.34 -3.41 -4.84
C LEU A 40 -5.69 -4.80 -4.87
N CYS A 41 -5.78 -5.55 -3.78
CA CYS A 41 -5.26 -6.92 -3.75
C CYS A 41 -6.00 -7.85 -4.73
N SER A 42 -7.32 -7.73 -4.81
CA SER A 42 -8.11 -8.57 -5.72
C SER A 42 -7.93 -8.18 -7.20
N GLU A 43 -7.92 -6.89 -7.52
CA GLU A 43 -7.91 -6.39 -8.91
C GLU A 43 -6.51 -6.24 -9.49
N VAL A 44 -5.53 -5.83 -8.68
CA VAL A 44 -4.17 -5.55 -9.16
C VAL A 44 -3.22 -6.72 -8.86
N ILE A 45 -3.27 -7.27 -7.65
CA ILE A 45 -2.44 -8.44 -7.30
C ILE A 45 -3.08 -9.75 -7.82
N GLY A 46 -4.40 -9.75 -8.07
CA GLY A 46 -5.13 -10.96 -8.46
C GLY A 46 -5.36 -11.93 -7.30
N ARG A 47 -5.19 -11.49 -6.05
CA ARG A 47 -5.38 -12.30 -4.85
C ARG A 47 -6.45 -11.68 -3.97
N LYS A 48 -7.58 -12.37 -3.85
CA LYS A 48 -8.71 -11.92 -3.04
C LYS A 48 -8.48 -12.21 -1.55
N LEU A 49 -7.93 -11.22 -0.83
CA LEU A 49 -7.86 -11.21 0.62
C LEU A 49 -9.29 -11.04 1.20
N GLY A 50 -9.66 -11.84 2.19
CA GLY A 50 -10.98 -11.76 2.84
C GLY A 50 -12.09 -12.64 2.26
N SER A 51 -11.78 -13.63 1.41
CA SER A 51 -12.79 -14.60 0.93
C SER A 51 -13.15 -15.66 1.98
N ASN A 52 -12.29 -15.87 2.98
CA ASN A 52 -12.60 -16.72 4.12
C ASN A 52 -13.20 -15.85 5.23
N GLU A 53 -14.44 -16.15 5.60
CA GLU A 53 -15.20 -15.49 6.67
C GLU A 53 -14.50 -15.55 8.05
N LYS A 54 -13.42 -16.32 8.15
CA LYS A 54 -12.59 -16.51 9.36
C LYS A 54 -11.29 -15.69 9.38
N GLU A 55 -10.87 -15.12 8.26
CA GLU A 55 -9.63 -14.34 8.16
C GLU A 55 -9.96 -12.85 8.17
N ARG A 56 -10.09 -12.27 9.37
CA ARG A 56 -10.09 -10.82 9.54
C ARG A 56 -8.64 -10.35 9.38
N PHE A 57 -8.28 -9.92 8.18
CA PHE A 57 -6.99 -9.28 7.95
C PHE A 57 -6.95 -7.92 8.63
N GLU A 58 -5.85 -7.62 9.31
CA GLU A 58 -5.59 -6.27 9.79
C GLU A 58 -5.09 -5.39 8.64
N ARG A 59 -5.34 -4.08 8.72
CA ARG A 59 -4.85 -3.12 7.72
C ARG A 59 -3.33 -3.25 7.52
N ILE A 60 -2.58 -3.51 8.59
CA ILE A 60 -1.14 -3.70 8.55
C ILE A 60 -0.75 -4.92 7.71
N GLU A 61 -1.45 -6.04 7.84
CA GLU A 61 -1.18 -7.26 7.07
C GLU A 61 -1.48 -7.07 5.58
N VAL A 62 -2.56 -6.36 5.25
CA VAL A 62 -2.89 -6.04 3.85
C VAL A 62 -1.83 -5.11 3.25
N LEU A 63 -1.38 -4.12 4.00
CA LEU A 63 -0.30 -3.22 3.56
C LEU A 63 1.02 -3.97 3.37
N ASP A 64 1.38 -4.85 4.30
CA ASP A 64 2.59 -5.67 4.21
C ASP A 64 2.53 -6.59 2.97
N PHE A 65 1.38 -7.20 2.72
CA PHE A 65 1.15 -8.01 1.52
C PHE A 65 1.30 -7.20 0.22
N ILE A 66 0.73 -5.99 0.15
CA ILE A 66 0.90 -5.10 -1.01
C ILE A 66 2.39 -4.75 -1.16
N TRP A 67 3.08 -4.46 -0.06
CA TRP A 67 4.50 -4.12 -0.04
C TRP A 67 5.37 -5.26 -0.56
N GLU A 68 5.13 -6.48 -0.09
CA GLU A 68 5.80 -7.68 -0.55
C GLU A 68 5.62 -7.90 -2.06
N ASN A 69 4.38 -7.75 -2.57
CA ASN A 69 4.11 -7.92 -4.00
C ASN A 69 4.75 -6.83 -4.85
N TYR A 70 4.84 -5.60 -4.34
CA TYR A 70 5.60 -4.52 -4.97
C TYR A 70 7.10 -4.86 -5.01
N HIS A 71 7.68 -5.31 -3.90
CA HIS A 71 9.09 -5.71 -3.83
C HIS A 71 9.40 -6.93 -4.72
N LYS A 72 8.46 -7.85 -4.89
CA LYS A 72 8.54 -9.02 -5.78
C LYS A 72 8.36 -8.64 -7.27
N GLY A 73 7.94 -7.41 -7.57
CA GLY A 73 7.67 -6.94 -8.94
C GLY A 73 6.36 -7.47 -9.52
N SER A 74 5.49 -8.06 -8.69
CA SER A 74 4.14 -8.51 -9.07
C SER A 74 3.18 -7.32 -9.22
N VAL A 75 3.46 -6.20 -8.55
CA VAL A 75 2.72 -4.96 -8.68
C VAL A 75 3.68 -3.79 -8.86
N ASN A 76 3.35 -2.89 -9.78
CA ASN A 76 4.11 -1.67 -10.04
C ASN A 76 3.35 -0.42 -9.58
N PHE A 77 4.08 0.66 -9.32
CA PHE A 77 3.50 1.95 -8.91
C PHE A 77 2.42 2.44 -9.86
N SER A 78 2.64 2.35 -11.18
CA SER A 78 1.64 2.74 -12.17
C SER A 78 0.33 1.98 -12.04
N GLN A 79 0.36 0.69 -11.67
CA GLN A 79 -0.87 -0.08 -11.47
C GLN A 79 -1.63 0.36 -10.22
N ILE A 80 -0.91 0.67 -9.13
CA ILE A 80 -1.51 1.18 -7.89
C ILE A 80 -2.10 2.58 -8.12
N LYS A 81 -1.35 3.45 -8.83
CA LYS A 81 -1.81 4.80 -9.21
C LYS A 81 -3.06 4.74 -10.08
N ASP A 82 -3.04 3.91 -11.12
CA ASP A 82 -4.15 3.78 -12.06
C ASP A 82 -5.41 3.23 -11.37
N PHE A 83 -5.24 2.26 -10.46
CA PHE A 83 -6.31 1.80 -9.57
C PHE A 83 -6.86 2.94 -8.69
N ALA A 84 -6.00 3.72 -8.07
CA ALA A 84 -6.41 4.81 -7.18
C ALA A 84 -7.23 5.89 -7.91
N ILE A 85 -6.87 6.18 -9.16
CA ILE A 85 -7.60 7.11 -10.02
C ILE A 85 -8.94 6.49 -10.46
N ARG A 86 -8.94 5.21 -10.88
CA ARG A 86 -10.14 4.51 -11.32
C ARG A 86 -11.20 4.38 -10.23
N GLN A 87 -10.77 4.09 -9.00
CA GLN A 87 -11.64 3.98 -7.84
C GLN A 87 -12.04 5.35 -7.26
N GLY A 88 -11.51 6.46 -7.81
CA GLY A 88 -11.82 7.81 -7.34
C GLY A 88 -11.21 8.16 -5.97
N ILE A 89 -10.23 7.38 -5.50
CA ILE A 89 -9.55 7.60 -4.22
C ILE A 89 -8.67 8.86 -4.29
N VAL A 90 -8.04 9.08 -5.45
CA VAL A 90 -7.27 10.30 -5.75
C VAL A 90 -7.59 10.79 -7.16
N ILE A 91 -7.53 12.11 -7.35
CA ILE A 91 -7.67 12.73 -8.67
C ILE A 91 -6.34 12.69 -9.43
N GLN A 92 -6.36 12.76 -10.76
CA GLN A 92 -5.13 12.73 -11.58
C GLN A 92 -4.11 13.81 -11.17
N ALA A 93 -4.60 15.00 -10.78
CA ALA A 93 -3.82 16.13 -10.29
C ALA A 93 -3.10 15.88 -8.94
N PHE A 94 -3.35 14.74 -8.28
CA PHE A 94 -2.63 14.36 -7.06
C PHE A 94 -1.16 14.01 -7.32
N PHE A 95 -0.82 13.67 -8.55
CA PHE A 95 0.53 13.26 -8.97
C PHE A 95 1.20 14.27 -9.91
N ASP A 96 0.60 15.46 -10.08
CA ASP A 96 1.09 16.55 -10.94
C ASP A 96 2.01 17.49 -10.16
#